data_AF-M4RP53-F1
#
_entry.id   AF-M4RP53-F1
#
_cell.length_a   1.000
_cell.length_b   1.000
_cell.length_c   1.000
_cell.angle_alpha   90.00
_cell.angle_beta   90.00
_cell.angle_gamma   90.00
#
_symmetry.space_group_name_H-M   'P 1'
#
loop_
_entity.id
_entity.type
_entity.pdbx_description
1 polymer ?
#
loop_
_entity_poly.entity_id
_entity_poly.type
_entity_poly.pdbx_seq_one_letter_code
_entity_poly.pdbx_strand_id
1 'polypeptide(L)'
;MPRHPSLSSWGNAEAGTPHISLVLLTGVDRLAIDAVAFSLADSRPAIHVVAYDVAPDPASSTGLSLVRTVCEPGNSDSLLGCDTTVFPMDDCCLTCACKHDLVRVTNAAPEWSGAVLSVLPVGVEGTAVAQYLADSSMLGDLPCAIDTIHVATAVGLDGFESRLFDDDRLVIAGTTDDDAVLDSRSTGVVQTRLIREASHILMLPMLLADGGAALTDGSTALGGAGLGGADLEGTAVSPRQGADETARLSAIVTALADPAATIHPDVHCTDLHALIGDVCTPPRVRV
;
A
#
# COMPACT_ATOMS: atom_id res chain seq x y z
N MET A 1 -21.00 -24.69 56.49
CA MET A 1 -21.04 -23.72 55.38
C MET A 1 -21.20 -24.49 54.09
N PRO A 2 -22.22 -24.23 53.26
CA PRO A 2 -22.40 -24.94 52.00
C PRO A 2 -21.33 -24.48 51.01
N ARG A 3 -20.64 -25.42 50.37
CA ARG A 3 -19.67 -25.15 49.30
C ARG A 3 -20.45 -24.74 48.04
N HIS A 4 -20.14 -23.57 47.49
CA HIS A 4 -20.61 -23.17 46.15
C HIS A 4 -20.11 -24.19 45.11
N PRO A 5 -20.91 -24.55 44.08
CA PRO A 5 -20.41 -25.32 42.97
C PRO A 5 -19.41 -24.46 42.19
N SER A 6 -18.18 -24.95 42.04
CA SER A 6 -17.20 -24.37 41.12
C SER A 6 -17.72 -24.54 39.69
N LEU A 7 -17.99 -23.41 39.02
CA LEU A 7 -18.15 -23.38 37.58
C LEU A 7 -16.86 -23.92 36.97
N SER A 8 -16.96 -25.05 36.27
CA SER A 8 -15.92 -25.55 35.39
C SER A 8 -15.66 -24.47 34.34
N SER A 9 -14.48 -23.84 34.41
CA SER A 9 -14.00 -22.91 33.38
C SER A 9 -14.03 -23.63 32.04
N TRP A 10 -14.86 -23.14 31.12
CA TRP A 10 -14.85 -23.57 29.73
C TRP A 10 -13.52 -23.13 29.11
N GLY A 11 -12.50 -23.97 29.19
CA GLY A 11 -11.19 -23.79 28.54
C GLY A 11 -11.25 -23.98 27.02
N ASN A 12 -12.34 -23.58 26.36
CA ASN A 12 -12.59 -23.81 24.94
C ASN A 12 -12.94 -22.52 24.15
N ALA A 13 -12.92 -21.34 24.77
CA ALA A 13 -13.28 -20.09 24.08
C ALA A 13 -12.12 -19.45 23.29
N GLU A 14 -10.86 -19.83 23.55
CA GLU A 14 -9.68 -19.21 22.93
C GLU A 14 -9.09 -20.02 21.76
N ALA A 15 -9.58 -21.24 21.50
CA ALA A 15 -9.00 -22.13 20.49
C ALA A 15 -9.62 -22.02 19.08
N GLY A 16 -10.52 -21.07 18.86
CA GLY A 16 -11.30 -20.97 17.61
C GLY A 16 -11.49 -19.56 17.05
N THR A 17 -10.98 -18.52 17.71
CA THR A 17 -11.02 -17.17 17.15
C THR A 17 -9.91 -17.04 16.11
N PRO A 18 -10.23 -16.67 14.86
CA PRO A 18 -9.22 -16.40 13.86
C PRO A 18 -8.32 -15.25 14.31
N HIS A 19 -7.03 -15.36 14.02
CA HIS A 19 -6.02 -14.34 14.31
C HIS A 19 -5.50 -13.76 13.00
N ILE A 20 -5.45 -12.43 12.92
CA ILE A 20 -4.91 -11.73 11.75
C ILE A 20 -3.73 -10.83 12.10
N SER A 21 -2.75 -10.79 11.21
CA SER A 21 -1.68 -9.78 11.18
C SER A 21 -1.88 -8.92 9.95
N LEU A 22 -2.06 -7.62 10.14
CA LEU A 22 -2.46 -6.69 9.09
C LEU A 22 -1.28 -5.79 8.68
N VAL A 23 -1.08 -5.65 7.37
CA VAL A 23 -0.19 -4.62 6.79
C VAL A 23 -1.06 -3.61 6.06
N LEU A 24 -1.01 -2.36 6.50
CA LEU A 24 -1.63 -1.23 5.81
C LEU A 24 -0.59 -0.58 4.91
N LEU A 25 -0.72 -0.74 3.59
CA LEU A 25 0.15 -0.13 2.60
C LEU A 25 -0.38 1.24 2.18
N THR A 26 0.42 2.28 2.37
CA THR A 26 0.15 3.66 1.95
C THR A 26 1.12 4.10 0.86
N GLY A 27 0.86 5.24 0.24
CA GLY A 27 1.80 5.90 -0.65
C GLY A 27 1.19 7.14 -1.32
N VAL A 28 2.00 7.84 -2.11
CA VAL A 28 1.56 9.00 -2.90
C VAL A 28 1.56 8.76 -4.41
N ASP A 29 2.16 7.66 -4.85
CA ASP A 29 2.28 7.30 -6.25
C ASP A 29 1.61 5.96 -6.47
N ARG A 30 0.58 5.94 -7.32
CA ARG A 30 -0.22 4.74 -7.58
C ARG A 30 0.64 3.62 -8.14
N LEU A 31 1.55 3.93 -9.07
CA LEU A 31 2.41 2.93 -9.67
C LEU A 31 3.34 2.29 -8.62
N ALA A 32 3.92 3.10 -7.74
CA ALA A 32 4.74 2.60 -6.64
C ALA A 32 3.93 1.72 -5.67
N ILE A 33 2.71 2.14 -5.30
CA ILE A 33 1.84 1.36 -4.43
C ILE A 33 1.53 0.00 -5.06
N ASP A 34 1.12 -0.02 -6.34
CA ASP A 34 0.73 -1.24 -7.03
C ASP A 34 1.92 -2.20 -7.21
N ALA A 35 3.11 -1.68 -7.53
CA ALA A 35 4.33 -2.48 -7.65
C ALA A 35 4.77 -3.10 -6.31
N VAL A 36 4.65 -2.34 -5.21
CA VAL A 36 4.92 -2.85 -3.86
C VAL A 36 3.87 -3.88 -3.44
N ALA A 37 2.59 -3.59 -3.64
CA ALA A 37 1.49 -4.50 -3.33
C ALA A 37 1.65 -5.84 -4.07
N PHE A 38 1.99 -5.78 -5.35
CA PHE A 38 2.29 -6.95 -6.16
C PHE A 38 3.47 -7.74 -5.60
N SER A 39 4.59 -7.08 -5.30
CA SER A 39 5.79 -7.74 -4.75
C SER A 39 5.50 -8.44 -3.42
N LEU A 40 4.72 -7.80 -2.54
CA LEU A 40 4.31 -8.38 -1.26
C LEU A 40 3.34 -9.55 -1.44
N ALA A 41 2.38 -9.44 -2.35
CA ALA A 41 1.43 -10.51 -2.63
C ALA A 41 2.07 -11.74 -3.28
N ASP A 42 3.03 -11.54 -4.19
CA ASP A 42 3.78 -12.62 -4.83
C ASP A 42 4.69 -13.36 -3.82
N SER A 43 5.23 -12.65 -2.83
CA SER A 43 6.05 -13.27 -1.78
C SER A 43 5.30 -14.31 -0.93
N ARG A 44 3.96 -14.26 -0.90
CA ARG A 44 3.14 -15.19 -0.13
C ARG A 44 1.79 -15.48 -0.81
N PRO A 45 1.61 -16.65 -1.45
CA PRO A 45 0.38 -16.99 -2.19
C PRO A 45 -0.85 -17.22 -1.29
N ALA A 46 -0.67 -17.20 0.03
CA ALA A 46 -1.69 -17.50 1.04
C ALA A 46 -2.11 -16.24 1.84
N ILE A 47 -2.23 -15.08 1.18
CA ILE A 47 -2.64 -13.81 1.83
C ILE A 47 -3.98 -13.32 1.27
N HIS A 48 -4.74 -12.63 2.11
CA HIS A 48 -5.89 -11.86 1.67
C HIS A 48 -5.43 -10.45 1.31
N VAL A 49 -5.83 -9.95 0.15
CA VAL A 49 -5.53 -8.57 -0.26
C VAL A 49 -6.83 -7.78 -0.35
N VAL A 50 -6.88 -6.64 0.33
CA VAL A 50 -7.96 -5.67 0.21
C VAL A 50 -7.36 -4.39 -0.35
N ALA A 51 -7.62 -4.11 -1.63
CA ALA A 51 -7.12 -2.92 -2.27
C ALA A 51 -8.23 -1.88 -2.42
N TYR A 52 -7.88 -0.64 -2.15
CA TYR A 52 -8.76 0.51 -2.31
C TYR A 52 -8.23 1.45 -3.40
N ASP A 53 -9.15 2.00 -4.17
CA ASP A 53 -8.92 3.03 -5.17
C ASP A 53 -10.07 4.03 -5.16
N VAL A 54 -9.89 5.16 -5.83
CA VAL A 54 -10.88 6.22 -5.91
C VAL A 54 -11.26 6.43 -7.36
N ALA A 55 -12.56 6.56 -7.62
CA ALA A 55 -13.09 6.87 -8.94
C ALA A 55 -13.90 8.17 -8.89
N PRO A 56 -13.82 9.03 -9.92
CA PRO A 56 -14.75 10.14 -10.09
C PRO A 56 -16.19 9.62 -10.17
N ASP A 57 -17.08 10.21 -9.39
CA ASP A 57 -18.50 9.85 -9.37
C ASP A 57 -19.37 11.11 -9.21
N PRO A 58 -19.92 11.66 -10.30
CA PRO A 58 -20.74 12.86 -10.24
C PRO A 58 -22.09 12.66 -9.52
N ALA A 59 -22.50 11.41 -9.24
CA ALA A 59 -23.71 11.12 -8.49
C ALA A 59 -23.48 11.09 -6.96
N SER A 60 -22.23 10.95 -6.51
CA SER A 60 -21.86 11.07 -5.10
C SER A 60 -21.89 12.52 -4.62
N SER A 61 -22.23 12.74 -3.34
CA SER A 61 -22.19 14.07 -2.73
C SER A 61 -20.78 14.68 -2.68
N THR A 62 -19.75 13.83 -2.64
CA THR A 62 -18.34 14.23 -2.65
C THR A 62 -17.76 14.32 -4.06
N GLY A 63 -18.50 13.87 -5.07
CA GLY A 63 -17.98 13.71 -6.43
C GLY A 63 -17.09 12.47 -6.62
N LEU A 64 -17.02 11.58 -5.62
CA LEU A 64 -16.10 10.44 -5.58
C LEU A 64 -16.81 9.15 -5.14
N SER A 65 -16.37 8.03 -5.71
CA SER A 65 -16.71 6.69 -5.27
C SER A 65 -15.45 5.98 -4.79
N LEU A 66 -15.58 5.16 -3.75
CA LEU A 66 -14.52 4.26 -3.33
C LEU A 66 -14.69 2.92 -4.05
N VAL A 67 -13.61 2.46 -4.66
CA VAL A 67 -13.51 1.16 -5.32
C VAL A 67 -12.72 0.25 -4.39
N ARG A 68 -13.35 -0.82 -3.91
CA ARG A 68 -12.67 -1.87 -3.15
C ARG A 68 -12.54 -3.10 -4.03
N THR A 69 -11.36 -3.70 -4.06
CA THR A 69 -11.09 -5.00 -4.64
C THR A 69 -10.60 -5.96 -3.56
N VAL A 70 -11.25 -7.11 -3.41
CA VAL A 70 -10.87 -8.17 -2.46
C VAL A 70 -10.36 -9.38 -3.22
N CYS A 71 -9.13 -9.78 -2.94
CA CYS A 71 -8.49 -10.94 -3.54
C CYS A 71 -8.29 -12.03 -2.47
N GLU A 72 -8.88 -13.19 -2.71
CA GLU A 72 -8.75 -14.35 -1.84
C GLU A 72 -7.44 -15.15 -2.12
N PRO A 73 -6.88 -15.80 -1.08
CA PRO A 73 -5.69 -16.64 -1.19
C PRO A 73 -5.82 -17.72 -2.26
N GLY A 74 -4.73 -17.98 -3.00
CA GLY A 74 -4.69 -19.05 -3.99
C GLY A 74 -5.38 -18.75 -5.33
N ASN A 75 -5.92 -17.55 -5.53
CA ASN A 75 -6.34 -17.07 -6.85
C ASN A 75 -5.09 -16.65 -7.66
N SER A 76 -4.38 -17.63 -8.22
CA SER A 76 -3.10 -17.42 -8.92
C SER A 76 -3.24 -16.72 -10.28
N ASP A 77 -4.45 -16.52 -10.78
CA ASP A 77 -4.71 -15.97 -12.11
C ASP A 77 -5.16 -14.49 -12.00
N SER A 78 -4.18 -13.62 -11.75
CA SER A 78 -4.28 -12.15 -11.84
C SER A 78 -5.25 -11.46 -10.87
N LEU A 79 -4.95 -10.20 -10.53
CA LEU A 79 -5.86 -9.27 -9.84
C LEU A 79 -7.21 -9.04 -10.57
N LEU A 80 -7.41 -9.69 -11.72
CA LEU A 80 -8.61 -9.68 -12.56
C LEU A 80 -9.72 -10.62 -12.06
N GLY A 81 -9.40 -11.60 -11.19
CA GLY A 81 -10.36 -12.53 -10.59
C GLY A 81 -10.90 -12.08 -9.23
N CYS A 82 -10.60 -10.85 -8.81
CA CYS A 82 -10.92 -10.33 -7.48
C CYS A 82 -12.30 -9.66 -7.43
N ASP A 83 -12.96 -9.77 -6.28
CA ASP A 83 -14.29 -9.21 -6.06
C ASP A 83 -14.19 -7.69 -5.92
N THR A 84 -14.67 -6.98 -6.94
CA THR A 84 -14.66 -5.53 -6.99
C THR A 84 -16.03 -4.96 -6.65
N THR A 85 -16.05 -4.05 -5.70
CA THR A 85 -17.25 -3.32 -5.27
C THR A 85 -17.00 -1.84 -5.31
N VAL A 86 -17.92 -1.09 -5.92
CA VAL A 86 -17.89 0.37 -5.99
C VAL A 86 -19.01 0.90 -5.11
N PHE A 87 -18.72 1.88 -4.27
CA PHE A 87 -19.74 2.55 -3.48
C PHE A 87 -19.48 4.06 -3.39
N PRO A 88 -20.54 4.87 -3.47
CA PRO A 88 -20.40 6.32 -3.37
C PRO A 88 -19.86 6.71 -2.00
N MET A 89 -19.01 7.72 -1.98
CA MET A 89 -18.60 8.32 -0.72
C MET A 89 -19.70 9.26 -0.21
N ASP A 90 -20.14 9.01 1.03
CA ASP A 90 -21.15 9.81 1.72
C ASP A 90 -20.46 10.84 2.64
N ASP A 91 -20.47 12.14 2.28
CA ASP A 91 -20.06 13.35 3.06
C ASP A 91 -18.82 13.25 4.01
N CYS A 92 -18.01 12.21 3.90
CA CYS A 92 -16.92 11.88 4.80
C CYS A 92 -15.59 11.84 4.03
N CYS A 93 -14.46 11.87 4.73
CA CYS A 93 -13.14 11.80 4.08
C CYS A 93 -12.78 10.36 3.69
N LEU A 94 -11.83 10.23 2.76
CA LEU A 94 -11.31 8.93 2.28
C LEU A 94 -10.87 8.01 3.42
N THR A 95 -10.16 8.55 4.41
CA THR A 95 -9.70 7.79 5.58
C THR A 95 -10.87 7.18 6.36
N CYS A 96 -11.95 7.93 6.58
CA CYS A 96 -13.13 7.42 7.29
C CYS A 96 -13.89 6.37 6.46
N ALA A 97 -14.00 6.56 5.15
CA ALA A 97 -14.58 5.57 4.26
C ALA A 97 -13.82 4.24 4.32
N CYS A 98 -12.48 4.29 4.24
CA CYS A 98 -11.62 3.10 4.35
C CYS A 98 -11.74 2.42 5.72
N LYS A 99 -11.77 3.20 6.82
CA LYS A 99 -11.95 2.68 8.19
C LYS A 99 -13.21 1.84 8.33
N HIS A 100 -14.36 2.45 7.99
CA HIS A 100 -15.65 1.78 8.13
C HIS A 100 -15.78 0.59 7.20
N ASP A 101 -15.27 0.72 5.98
CA ASP A 101 -15.37 -0.37 5.03
C ASP A 101 -14.44 -1.54 5.37
N LEU A 102 -13.23 -1.29 5.87
CA LEU A 102 -12.33 -2.37 6.25
C LEU A 102 -12.87 -3.17 7.44
N VAL A 103 -13.52 -2.52 8.41
CA VAL A 103 -14.28 -3.22 9.46
C VAL A 103 -15.43 -4.04 8.88
N ARG A 104 -16.15 -3.52 7.87
CA ARG A 104 -17.22 -4.24 7.18
C ARG A 104 -16.70 -5.46 6.44
N VAL A 105 -15.58 -5.35 5.74
CA VAL A 105 -14.93 -6.43 4.99
C VAL A 105 -14.50 -7.54 5.94
N THR A 106 -13.80 -7.19 7.02
CA THR A 106 -13.38 -8.16 8.03
C THR A 106 -14.57 -8.85 8.71
N ASN A 107 -15.68 -8.14 8.94
CA ASN A 107 -16.92 -8.74 9.45
C ASN A 107 -17.61 -9.68 8.46
N ALA A 108 -17.48 -9.42 7.15
CA ALA A 108 -18.05 -10.25 6.11
C ALA A 108 -17.27 -11.56 5.87
N ALA A 109 -16.03 -11.64 6.37
CA ALA A 109 -15.15 -12.80 6.21
C ALA A 109 -14.62 -13.31 7.56
N PRO A 110 -15.50 -13.88 8.41
CA PRO A 110 -15.16 -14.36 9.75
C PRO A 110 -14.16 -15.52 9.77
N GLU A 111 -13.85 -16.12 8.62
CA GLU A 111 -12.87 -17.20 8.46
C GLU A 111 -11.44 -16.70 8.21
N TRP A 112 -11.25 -15.41 7.92
CA TRP A 112 -9.93 -14.85 7.62
C TRP A 112 -8.96 -15.07 8.77
N SER A 113 -7.81 -15.65 8.45
CA SER A 113 -6.74 -15.91 9.41
C SER A 113 -5.37 -15.77 8.74
N GLY A 114 -4.36 -15.40 9.52
CA GLY A 114 -3.01 -15.17 9.02
C GLY A 114 -2.79 -13.75 8.53
N ALA A 115 -2.10 -13.59 7.40
CA ALA A 115 -1.65 -12.28 6.93
C ALA A 115 -2.68 -11.63 5.98
N VAL A 116 -2.99 -10.36 6.25
CA VAL A 116 -3.86 -9.54 5.41
C VAL A 116 -3.06 -8.31 4.95
N LEU A 117 -3.08 -8.03 3.65
CA LEU A 117 -2.53 -6.81 3.08
C LEU A 117 -3.68 -5.89 2.68
N SER A 118 -3.76 -4.72 3.30
CA SER A 118 -4.72 -3.68 2.94
C SER A 118 -4.00 -2.54 2.24
N VAL A 119 -4.27 -2.37 0.95
CA VAL A 119 -3.71 -1.29 0.12
C VAL A 119 -4.66 -0.10 0.16
N LEU A 120 -4.23 0.97 0.82
CA LEU A 120 -5.05 2.16 1.01
C LEU A 120 -4.97 3.08 -0.22
N PRO A 121 -5.98 3.94 -0.44
CA PRO A 121 -5.93 4.92 -1.53
C PRO A 121 -4.73 5.85 -1.40
N VAL A 122 -4.33 6.43 -2.53
CA VAL A 122 -3.27 7.43 -2.60
C VAL A 122 -3.51 8.54 -1.57
N GLY A 123 -2.51 8.80 -0.73
CA GLY A 123 -2.51 9.86 0.27
C GLY A 123 -3.34 9.62 1.54
N VAL A 124 -3.86 8.41 1.75
CA VAL A 124 -4.51 8.02 3.00
C VAL A 124 -3.48 7.63 4.06
N GLU A 125 -3.63 8.22 5.25
CA GLU A 125 -2.78 7.95 6.42
C GLU A 125 -3.13 6.59 7.05
N GLY A 126 -2.13 5.72 7.15
CA GLY A 126 -2.28 4.36 7.66
C GLY A 126 -2.45 4.31 9.17
N THR A 127 -1.82 5.22 9.93
CA THR A 127 -1.90 5.23 11.40
C THR A 127 -3.32 5.46 11.89
N ALA A 128 -4.05 6.36 11.23
CA ALA A 128 -5.44 6.64 11.56
C ALA A 128 -6.31 5.38 11.38
N VAL A 129 -6.10 4.64 10.29
CA VAL A 129 -6.81 3.39 9.99
C VAL A 129 -6.40 2.29 10.97
N ALA A 130 -5.11 2.14 11.25
CA ALA A 130 -4.57 1.17 12.21
C ALA A 130 -5.19 1.34 13.60
N GLN A 131 -5.22 2.58 14.12
CA GLN A 131 -5.81 2.88 15.42
C GLN A 131 -7.29 2.48 15.47
N TYR A 132 -8.04 2.80 14.43
CA TYR A 132 -9.47 2.48 14.37
C TYR A 132 -9.71 0.97 14.38
N LEU A 133 -8.92 0.19 13.63
CA LEU A 133 -9.04 -1.27 13.60
C LEU A 133 -8.62 -1.91 14.92
N ALA A 134 -7.56 -1.39 15.55
CA ALA A 134 -7.14 -1.83 16.88
C ALA A 134 -8.25 -1.59 17.91
N ASP A 135 -8.86 -0.41 17.91
CA ASP A 135 -9.97 -0.07 18.78
C ASP A 135 -11.19 -0.97 18.52
N SER A 136 -11.56 -1.19 17.24
CA SER A 136 -12.64 -2.12 16.87
C SER A 136 -12.36 -3.56 17.32
N SER A 137 -11.11 -4.04 17.20
CA SER A 137 -10.73 -5.36 17.72
C SER A 137 -10.85 -5.41 19.25
N MET A 138 -10.42 -4.37 19.97
CA MET A 138 -10.51 -4.31 21.44
C MET A 138 -11.95 -4.21 21.93
N LEU A 139 -12.84 -3.55 21.17
CA LEU A 139 -14.26 -3.43 21.49
C LEU A 139 -15.07 -4.69 21.14
N GLY A 140 -14.49 -5.64 20.41
CA GLY A 140 -15.17 -6.86 19.97
C GLY A 140 -16.07 -6.65 18.76
N ASP A 141 -15.83 -5.61 17.96
CA ASP A 141 -16.57 -5.29 16.74
C ASP A 141 -16.10 -6.12 15.53
N LEU A 142 -15.08 -6.95 15.70
CA LEU A 142 -14.50 -7.81 14.67
C LEU A 142 -14.65 -9.29 15.04
N PRO A 143 -14.87 -10.18 14.05
CA PRO A 143 -14.98 -11.63 14.29
C PRO A 143 -13.62 -12.30 14.57
N CYS A 144 -12.52 -11.60 14.31
CA CYS A 144 -11.14 -12.06 14.50
C CYS A 144 -10.39 -11.17 15.50
N ALA A 145 -9.37 -11.74 16.14
CA ALA A 145 -8.40 -10.98 16.90
C ALA A 145 -7.32 -10.40 15.96
N ILE A 146 -6.96 -9.14 16.15
CA ILE A 146 -5.82 -8.54 15.45
C ILE A 146 -4.58 -8.65 16.35
N ASP A 147 -3.59 -9.44 15.92
CA ASP A 147 -2.34 -9.63 16.67
C ASP A 147 -1.40 -8.43 16.49
N THR A 148 -1.27 -7.97 15.25
CA THR A 148 -0.39 -6.88 14.86
C THR A 148 -0.99 -6.06 13.72
N ILE A 149 -0.71 -4.76 13.70
CA ILE A 149 -0.98 -3.87 12.57
C ILE A 149 0.31 -3.11 12.27
N HIS A 150 0.82 -3.29 11.05
CA HIS A 150 1.99 -2.60 10.55
C HIS A 150 1.55 -1.54 9.53
N VAL A 151 2.08 -0.33 9.64
CA VAL A 151 1.89 0.71 8.61
C VAL A 151 3.14 0.71 7.74
N ALA A 152 2.96 0.36 6.47
CA ALA A 152 4.02 0.38 5.47
C ALA A 152 3.74 1.48 4.45
N THR A 153 4.78 2.10 3.90
CA THR A 153 4.62 3.09 2.83
C THR A 153 5.51 2.79 1.64
N ALA A 154 4.91 2.83 0.44
CA ALA A 154 5.61 2.67 -0.82
C ALA A 154 6.31 3.97 -1.23
N VAL A 155 7.60 3.88 -1.55
CA VAL A 155 8.41 5.02 -1.98
C VAL A 155 9.16 4.69 -3.27
N GLY A 156 8.67 5.22 -4.39
CA GLY A 156 9.41 5.23 -5.65
C GLY A 156 10.51 6.29 -5.64
N LEU A 157 11.75 5.88 -5.94
CA LEU A 157 12.88 6.81 -6.03
C LEU A 157 12.89 7.64 -7.32
N ASP A 158 12.30 7.13 -8.39
CA ASP A 158 12.20 7.83 -9.67
C ASP A 158 11.34 9.09 -9.52
N GLY A 159 11.95 10.28 -9.67
CA GLY A 159 11.27 11.57 -9.46
C GLY A 159 10.91 11.86 -8.00
N PHE A 160 11.52 11.17 -7.03
CA PHE A 160 11.26 11.37 -5.61
C PHE A 160 11.56 12.82 -5.17
N GLU A 161 12.76 13.30 -5.50
CA GLU A 161 13.24 14.61 -5.05
C GLU A 161 12.40 15.74 -5.65
N SER A 162 12.01 15.64 -6.92
CA SER A 162 11.12 16.63 -7.54
C SER A 162 9.77 16.66 -6.84
N ARG A 163 9.12 15.50 -6.63
CA ARG A 163 7.81 15.43 -5.95
C ARG A 163 7.86 15.91 -4.50
N LEU A 164 8.98 15.68 -3.81
CA LEU A 164 9.15 16.06 -2.41
C LEU A 164 9.17 17.58 -2.21
N PHE A 165 9.78 18.31 -3.15
CA PHE A 165 9.98 19.76 -3.06
C PHE A 165 9.03 20.58 -3.95
N ASP A 166 8.17 19.92 -4.71
CA ASP A 166 7.13 20.57 -5.49
C ASP A 166 5.90 20.92 -4.64
N ASP A 167 5.21 21.99 -5.03
CA ASP A 167 3.94 22.43 -4.47
C ASP A 167 2.73 21.82 -5.21
N ASP A 168 2.99 20.96 -6.20
CA ASP A 168 1.97 20.23 -6.95
C ASP A 168 1.01 19.47 -6.04
N ARG A 169 -0.28 19.60 -6.37
CA ARG A 169 -1.38 18.94 -5.64
C ARG A 169 -1.31 17.44 -5.84
N LEU A 170 -1.63 16.69 -4.79
CA LEU A 170 -1.66 15.23 -4.86
C LEU A 170 -2.80 14.75 -5.77
N VAL A 171 -2.47 13.92 -6.75
CA VAL A 171 -3.44 13.21 -7.59
C VAL A 171 -3.92 11.96 -6.85
N ILE A 172 -5.20 11.89 -6.50
CA ILE A 172 -5.80 10.78 -5.74
C ILE A 172 -6.60 9.81 -6.61
N ALA A 173 -6.96 10.22 -7.83
CA ALA A 173 -7.59 9.40 -8.86
C ALA A 173 -7.36 10.01 -10.24
N GLY A 174 -7.67 9.24 -11.29
CA GLY A 174 -7.48 9.65 -12.69
C GLY A 174 -6.22 9.06 -13.30
N THR A 175 -6.25 8.87 -14.61
CA THR A 175 -5.15 8.25 -15.38
C THR A 175 -4.43 9.23 -16.31
N THR A 176 -5.05 10.39 -16.53
CA THR A 176 -4.63 11.47 -17.41
C THR A 176 -4.83 12.80 -16.71
N ASP A 177 -4.27 13.87 -17.27
CA ASP A 177 -4.45 15.22 -16.70
C ASP A 177 -5.92 15.70 -16.77
N ASP A 178 -6.70 15.16 -17.72
CA ASP A 178 -8.09 15.57 -17.95
C ASP A 178 -9.09 14.95 -16.96
N ASP A 179 -8.76 13.80 -16.37
CA ASP A 179 -9.58 13.07 -15.39
C ASP A 179 -8.96 13.03 -13.98
N ALA A 180 -7.86 13.76 -13.78
CA ALA A 180 -7.16 13.84 -12.50
C ALA A 180 -8.05 14.44 -11.39
N VAL A 181 -8.24 13.69 -10.32
CA VAL A 181 -8.84 14.17 -9.08
C VAL A 181 -7.73 14.61 -8.15
N LEU A 182 -7.75 15.87 -7.75
CA LEU A 182 -6.71 16.48 -6.93
C LEU A 182 -7.17 16.64 -5.47
N ASP A 183 -6.33 16.21 -4.53
CA ASP A 183 -6.41 16.55 -3.11
C ASP A 183 -5.95 18.00 -2.91
N SER A 184 -6.37 18.66 -1.83
CA SER A 184 -5.95 20.03 -1.52
C SER A 184 -4.51 20.10 -0.97
N ARG A 185 -4.00 18.99 -0.45
CA ARG A 185 -2.64 18.84 0.06
C ARG A 185 -1.65 18.67 -1.11
N SER A 186 -0.44 19.18 -0.95
CA SER A 186 0.64 18.94 -1.91
C SER A 186 1.23 17.53 -1.77
N THR A 187 1.75 17.00 -2.86
CA THR A 187 2.35 15.66 -2.91
C THR A 187 3.49 15.51 -1.90
N GLY A 188 4.43 16.46 -1.86
CA GLY A 188 5.56 16.43 -0.95
C GLY A 188 5.18 16.47 0.54
N VAL A 189 4.13 17.22 0.91
CA VAL A 189 3.60 17.25 2.27
C VAL A 189 3.03 15.90 2.67
N VAL A 190 2.22 15.29 1.79
CA VAL A 190 1.62 13.98 2.07
C VAL A 190 2.70 12.90 2.10
N GLN A 191 3.64 12.90 1.15
CA GLN A 191 4.72 11.94 1.08
C GLN A 191 5.59 11.96 2.34
N THR A 192 5.98 13.17 2.79
CA THR A 192 6.74 13.34 4.04
C THR A 192 5.98 12.79 5.24
N ARG A 193 4.66 13.02 5.29
CA ARG A 193 3.83 12.53 6.39
C ARG A 193 3.73 11.00 6.39
N LEU A 194 3.48 10.38 5.23
CA LEU A 194 3.37 8.93 5.12
C LEU A 194 4.70 8.24 5.47
N ILE A 195 5.84 8.80 5.06
CA ILE A 195 7.18 8.32 5.44
C ILE A 195 7.40 8.43 6.95
N ARG A 196 6.95 9.51 7.59
CA ARG A 196 7.14 9.72 9.04
C ARG A 196 6.31 8.78 9.90
N GLU A 197 5.12 8.38 9.45
CA GLU A 197 4.24 7.54 10.26
C GLU A 197 4.46 6.04 10.06
N ALA A 198 5.06 5.64 8.94
CA ALA A 198 5.21 4.24 8.59
C ALA A 198 6.27 3.56 9.47
N SER A 199 5.95 2.37 9.98
CA SER A 199 6.90 1.49 10.64
C SER A 199 7.80 0.75 9.64
N HIS A 200 7.37 0.65 8.38
CA HIS A 200 8.17 0.09 7.29
C HIS A 200 8.16 0.99 6.06
N ILE A 201 9.36 1.31 5.56
CA ILE A 201 9.53 2.05 4.30
C ILE A 201 9.91 1.06 3.21
N LEU A 202 9.08 0.92 2.18
CA LEU A 202 9.26 -0.03 1.08
C LEU A 202 9.71 0.75 -0.15
N MET A 203 11.01 0.71 -0.42
CA MET A 203 11.61 1.47 -1.51
C MET A 203 11.58 0.68 -2.81
N LEU A 204 11.15 1.35 -3.88
CA LEU A 204 11.36 0.89 -5.25
C LEU A 204 12.62 1.59 -5.78
N PRO A 205 13.68 0.83 -6.07
CA PRO A 205 14.91 1.40 -6.62
C PRO A 205 14.64 2.02 -7.99
N MET A 206 15.47 3.00 -8.37
CA MET A 206 15.37 3.59 -9.70
C MET A 206 15.55 2.50 -10.75
N LEU A 207 14.64 2.45 -11.73
CA LEU A 207 14.86 1.62 -12.91
C LEU A 207 16.01 2.24 -13.69
N LEU A 208 17.21 1.67 -13.56
CA LEU A 208 18.26 1.96 -14.52
C LEU A 208 17.66 1.63 -15.89
N ALA A 209 17.61 2.62 -16.77
CA ALA A 209 17.32 2.41 -18.17
C ALA A 209 18.44 1.51 -18.72
N ASP A 210 18.29 0.20 -18.55
CA ASP A 210 19.14 -0.78 -19.20
C ASP A 210 18.98 -0.50 -20.69
N GLY A 211 20.05 0.02 -21.28
CA GLY A 211 20.14 0.30 -22.71
C GLY A 211 19.61 -0.92 -23.45
N GLY A 212 18.58 -0.67 -24.28
CA GLY A 212 17.70 -1.69 -24.83
C GLY A 212 18.43 -2.99 -25.14
N ALA A 213 17.95 -4.07 -24.52
CA ALA A 213 18.21 -5.41 -24.99
C ALA A 213 17.84 -5.44 -26.48
N ALA A 214 18.86 -5.38 -27.33
CA ALA A 214 18.73 -5.57 -28.75
C ALA A 214 18.14 -6.96 -28.94
N LEU A 215 16.83 -7.01 -29.20
CA LEU A 215 16.19 -8.14 -29.86
C LEU A 215 16.73 -8.18 -31.28
N THR A 216 17.93 -8.72 -31.44
CA THR A 216 18.34 -9.30 -32.71
C THR A 216 17.59 -10.61 -32.85
N ASP A 217 16.46 -10.61 -33.55
CA ASP A 217 16.27 -11.62 -34.59
C ASP A 217 15.22 -11.20 -35.62
N GLY A 218 15.52 -11.52 -36.88
CA GLY A 218 15.04 -10.78 -38.03
C GLY A 218 13.71 -11.25 -38.63
N SER A 219 13.00 -10.31 -39.27
CA SER A 219 12.33 -10.54 -40.55
C SER A 219 11.93 -9.23 -41.23
N THR A 220 12.51 -8.99 -42.41
CA THR A 220 11.92 -8.40 -43.63
C THR A 220 11.28 -6.99 -43.62
N ALA A 221 12.07 -6.05 -44.15
CA ALA A 221 11.76 -5.01 -45.14
C ALA A 221 10.28 -4.64 -45.48
N LEU A 222 9.99 -3.33 -45.35
CA LEU A 222 9.26 -2.42 -46.26
C LEU A 222 9.20 -1.06 -45.52
N GLY A 223 10.01 -0.05 -45.83
CA GLY A 223 9.88 0.83 -46.99
C GLY A 223 8.97 2.02 -46.67
N GLY A 224 9.52 3.18 -46.28
CA GLY A 224 8.75 4.42 -46.12
C GLY A 224 9.54 5.58 -45.49
N ALA A 225 9.72 6.65 -46.25
CA ALA A 225 10.59 7.79 -45.95
C ALA A 225 10.05 8.77 -44.89
N GLY A 226 10.94 9.21 -44.00
CA GLY A 226 11.25 10.62 -43.66
C GLY A 226 10.14 11.53 -43.12
N LEU A 227 10.37 12.07 -41.91
CA LEU A 227 10.70 13.48 -41.60
C LEU A 227 10.29 13.82 -40.16
N GLY A 228 11.20 14.40 -39.39
CA GLY A 228 10.89 15.09 -38.13
C GLY A 228 11.80 14.69 -36.96
N GLY A 229 13.02 15.23 -36.94
CA GLY A 229 13.90 15.15 -35.79
C GLY A 229 13.35 15.94 -34.60
N ALA A 230 13.23 15.27 -33.47
CA ALA A 230 13.32 15.87 -32.15
C ALA A 230 14.39 15.06 -31.42
N ASP A 231 15.49 15.74 -31.06
CA ASP A 231 16.58 15.19 -30.29
C ASP A 231 16.07 14.72 -28.94
N LEU A 232 15.84 13.41 -28.81
CA LEU A 232 15.84 12.74 -27.52
C LEU A 232 17.31 12.61 -27.10
N GLU A 233 17.87 13.67 -26.51
CA GLU A 233 19.08 13.56 -25.68
C GLU A 233 18.73 12.75 -24.42
N GLY A 234 18.55 11.44 -24.60
CA GLY A 234 18.65 10.47 -23.53
C GLY A 234 20.09 10.47 -23.08
N THR A 235 20.41 11.31 -22.10
CA THR A 235 21.72 11.29 -21.45
C THR A 235 21.83 9.95 -20.75
N ALA A 236 22.56 9.01 -21.36
CA ALA A 236 22.81 7.70 -20.77
C ALA A 236 23.48 7.91 -19.40
N VAL A 237 22.70 7.80 -18.33
CA VAL A 237 23.19 7.91 -16.96
C VAL A 237 24.16 6.76 -16.77
N SER A 238 25.43 7.09 -16.50
CA SER A 238 26.44 6.08 -16.23
C SER A 238 25.98 5.21 -15.04
N PRO A 239 26.18 3.88 -15.04
CA PRO A 239 25.73 3.00 -13.95
C PRO A 239 26.23 3.45 -12.56
N ARG A 240 27.40 4.11 -12.50
CA ARG A 240 27.95 4.69 -11.27
C ARG A 240 27.20 5.93 -10.78
N GLN A 241 26.69 6.74 -11.71
CA GLN A 241 25.92 7.94 -11.40
C GLN A 241 24.53 7.57 -10.90
N GLY A 242 23.90 6.55 -11.50
CA GLY A 242 22.62 6.01 -11.01
C GLY A 242 22.74 5.40 -9.60
N ALA A 243 23.83 4.69 -9.30
CA ALA A 243 24.05 4.14 -7.96
C ALA A 243 24.27 5.24 -6.89
N ASP A 244 25.02 6.30 -7.23
CA ASP A 244 25.26 7.43 -6.32
C ASP A 244 23.97 8.24 -6.06
N GLU A 245 23.13 8.39 -7.09
CA GLU A 245 21.82 9.01 -6.96
C GLU A 245 20.84 8.19 -6.12
N THR A 246 20.74 6.88 -6.35
CA THR A 246 19.92 5.98 -5.52
C THR A 246 20.35 6.06 -4.04
N ALA A 247 21.66 6.09 -3.77
CA ALA A 247 22.18 6.24 -2.42
C ALA A 247 21.83 7.60 -1.79
N ARG A 248 21.94 8.70 -2.55
CA ARG A 248 21.53 10.05 -2.11
C ARG A 248 20.05 10.09 -1.76
N LEU A 249 19.18 9.62 -2.65
CA LEU A 249 17.73 9.65 -2.45
C LEU A 249 17.32 8.75 -1.28
N SER A 250 17.93 7.57 -1.15
CA SER A 250 17.73 6.68 0.01
C SER A 250 18.12 7.35 1.33
N ALA A 251 19.20 8.15 1.35
CA ALA A 251 19.58 8.91 2.53
C ALA A 251 18.54 9.99 2.90
N ILE A 252 17.92 10.65 1.91
CA ILE A 252 16.84 11.62 2.15
C ILE A 252 15.63 10.92 2.76
N VAL A 253 15.19 9.79 2.17
CA VAL A 253 14.09 8.98 2.70
C VAL A 253 14.37 8.55 4.14
N THR A 254 15.58 8.06 4.41
CA THR A 254 16.03 7.67 5.75
C THR A 254 15.99 8.83 6.75
N ALA A 255 16.36 10.04 6.32
CA ALA A 255 16.32 11.22 7.17
C ALA A 255 14.89 11.71 7.48
N LEU A 256 13.91 11.37 6.63
CA LEU A 256 12.50 11.70 6.84
C LEU A 256 11.77 10.67 7.71
N ALA A 257 12.19 9.41 7.69
CA ALA A 257 11.55 8.31 8.40
C ALA A 257 11.66 8.46 9.93
N ASP A 258 10.73 7.84 10.66
CA ASP A 258 10.90 7.67 12.10
C ASP A 258 12.17 6.85 12.40
N PRO A 259 12.98 7.19 13.41
CA PRO A 259 14.21 6.45 13.71
C PRO A 259 14.00 4.97 14.07
N ALA A 260 12.79 4.57 14.46
CA ALA A 260 12.42 3.19 14.72
C ALA A 260 11.84 2.46 13.49
N ALA A 261 11.64 3.16 12.37
CA ALA A 261 11.14 2.55 11.15
C ALA A 261 12.19 1.65 10.50
N THR A 262 11.76 0.51 9.99
CA THR A 262 12.60 -0.41 9.21
C THR A 262 12.55 -0.02 7.75
N ILE A 263 13.71 0.25 7.16
CA ILE A 263 13.84 0.63 5.74
C ILE A 263 14.21 -0.59 4.92
N HIS A 264 13.40 -0.87 3.91
CA HIS A 264 13.61 -1.92 2.93
C HIS A 264 14.05 -1.27 1.62
N PRO A 265 15.37 -1.26 1.32
CA PRO A 265 15.93 -0.51 0.19
C PRO A 265 15.57 -1.09 -1.18
N ASP A 266 15.12 -2.35 -1.22
CA ASP A 266 14.62 -3.01 -2.40
C ASP A 266 13.41 -3.89 -2.01
N VAL A 267 12.21 -3.42 -2.37
CA VAL A 267 10.97 -4.14 -2.05
C VAL A 267 10.88 -5.51 -2.74
N HIS A 268 11.52 -5.71 -3.90
CA HIS A 268 11.48 -7.00 -4.59
C HIS A 268 12.21 -8.10 -3.82
N CYS A 269 13.07 -7.71 -2.88
CA CYS A 269 13.77 -8.61 -1.97
C CYS A 269 13.08 -8.70 -0.58
N THR A 270 11.94 -8.04 -0.40
CA THR A 270 11.24 -7.95 0.89
C THR A 270 10.06 -8.92 0.93
N ASP A 271 10.07 -9.82 1.91
CA ASP A 271 8.95 -10.74 2.17
C ASP A 271 7.95 -10.09 3.13
N LEU A 272 6.65 -10.31 2.90
CA LEU A 272 5.60 -9.93 3.85
C LEU A 272 5.85 -10.50 5.26
N HIS A 273 6.46 -11.68 5.37
CA HIS A 273 6.90 -12.23 6.65
C HIS A 273 7.96 -11.37 7.35
N ALA A 274 8.81 -10.66 6.62
CA ALA A 274 9.78 -9.74 7.23
C ALA A 274 9.07 -8.54 7.85
N LEU A 275 7.89 -8.15 7.32
CA LEU A 275 7.07 -7.09 7.89
C LEU A 275 6.34 -7.55 9.15
N ILE A 276 5.77 -8.75 9.11
CA ILE A 276 4.98 -9.31 10.23
C ILE A 276 5.87 -9.94 11.32
N GLY A 277 7.07 -10.38 10.96
CA GLY A 277 7.97 -11.22 11.76
C GLY A 277 8.86 -10.48 12.77
N ASP A 278 8.74 -9.16 12.90
CA ASP A 278 9.49 -8.37 13.89
C ASP A 278 8.85 -8.44 15.31
N VAL A 279 8.36 -9.63 15.67
CA VAL A 279 7.81 -9.95 17.00
C VAL A 279 8.97 -10.19 17.98
N CYS A 280 9.70 -9.13 18.30
CA CYS A 280 10.42 -8.99 19.57
C CYS A 280 10.25 -7.60 20.20
N THR A 281 9.39 -6.74 19.64
CA THR A 281 8.92 -5.53 20.31
C THR A 281 7.42 -5.58 20.50
N PRO A 282 6.91 -5.32 21.72
CA PRO A 282 5.47 -5.26 21.95
C PRO A 282 4.84 -4.18 21.04
N PRO A 283 3.55 -4.31 20.67
CA PRO A 283 2.85 -3.31 19.89
C PRO A 283 2.93 -1.98 20.63
N ARG A 284 3.72 -1.05 20.10
CA ARG A 284 3.77 0.32 20.57
C ARG A 284 2.88 1.14 19.64
N VAL A 285 1.58 1.04 19.88
CA VAL A 285 0.70 2.17 19.58
C VAL A 285 1.13 3.28 20.54
N ARG A 286 1.98 4.20 20.07
CA ARG A 286 2.22 5.46 20.79
C ARG A 286 1.18 6.47 20.31
N VAL A 287 0.18 6.68 21.15
CA VAL A 287 -0.66 7.89 21.13
C VAL A 287 0.19 9.08 21.57
#